data_AF-A0A133ZA03-F1
#
_entry.id   AF-A0A133ZA03-F1
#
_cell.length_a   1.000
_cell.length_b   1.000
_cell.length_c   1.000
_cell.angle_alpha   90.00
_cell.angle_beta   90.00
_cell.angle_gamma   90.00
#
_symmetry.space_group_name_H-M   'P 1'
#
loop_
_entity.id
_entity.type
_entity.pdbx_description
1 polymer ?
#
loop_
_entity_poly.entity_id
_entity_poly.type
_entity_poly.pdbx_seq_one_letter_code
_entity_poly.pdbx_strand_id
1 'polypeptide(L)'
;MSYIFRSDAPRVGERVVVRRDMGGGMHSDVIGHVVSLDPLVVRPQAVGGYPSALEAITIPDEQIQIVKKLSPRMVRNSDIRAVEVATAAAFPGKEHTWTADGQWLMRAGDGVTERSNSATPLGPSAGFTQVPLAEIEAFYTRHDLPLILELPERIGKPAEKLVAGNPAWTLGPEISVMVRSLADLSDLPDRPDEWEFHIDDQPDDDWLALYHFRGQALPPEALEYLRTRIEGHMGFGRLVTREGETVAITRGTLTDSGNGTHWLGYSAVEVAPAWRRRGLATQLGMDMLRWGREHGAERAYLQVLGTNEAGVGLYTKLGFIEQHRHRYAHFTGEPGTDAR
;
A
#
# COMPACT_ATOMS: atom_id res chain seq x y z
N MET A 1 7.68 17.86 -7.50
CA MET A 1 6.89 16.81 -6.80
C MET A 1 6.70 15.63 -7.76
N SER A 2 6.44 14.42 -7.26
CA SER A 2 6.16 13.27 -8.14
C SER A 2 4.98 13.55 -9.06
N TYR A 3 5.11 13.18 -10.34
CA TYR A 3 4.10 13.40 -11.38
C TYR A 3 3.28 12.14 -11.68
N ILE A 4 3.72 10.97 -11.19
CA ILE A 4 3.05 9.67 -11.40
C ILE A 4 2.03 9.31 -10.30
N PHE A 5 1.96 10.11 -9.24
CA PHE A 5 1.05 9.94 -8.11
C PHE A 5 0.17 11.17 -7.89
N ARG A 6 -1.12 10.95 -7.58
CA ARG A 6 -2.08 12.00 -7.21
C ARG A 6 -2.18 13.13 -8.24
N SER A 7 -2.13 12.77 -9.52
CA SER A 7 -2.27 13.68 -10.65
C SER A 7 -3.72 13.91 -11.06
N ASP A 8 -4.67 13.21 -10.43
CA ASP A 8 -6.10 13.42 -10.60
C ASP A 8 -6.57 14.76 -10.03
N ALA A 9 -7.63 15.32 -10.62
CA ALA A 9 -8.24 16.55 -10.16
C ALA A 9 -8.79 16.39 -8.73
N PRO A 10 -8.61 17.41 -7.85
CA PRO A 10 -9.08 17.34 -6.48
C PRO A 10 -10.61 17.29 -6.41
N ARG A 11 -11.14 16.59 -5.40
CA ARG A 11 -12.57 16.55 -5.08
C ARG A 11 -12.87 17.24 -3.75
N VAL A 12 -14.14 17.62 -3.56
CA VAL A 12 -14.62 18.14 -2.26
C VAL A 12 -14.29 17.15 -1.14
N GLY A 13 -13.79 17.67 -0.02
CA GLY A 13 -13.31 16.90 1.12
C GLY A 13 -11.85 16.45 1.02
N GLU A 14 -11.22 16.48 -0.15
CA GLU A 14 -9.82 16.08 -0.29
C GLU A 14 -8.87 17.14 0.23
N ARG A 15 -7.74 16.68 0.77
CA ARG A 15 -6.67 17.52 1.28
C ARG A 15 -5.78 17.99 0.13
N VAL A 16 -5.59 19.30 0.01
CA VAL A 16 -4.82 19.95 -1.05
C VAL A 16 -3.81 20.93 -0.49
N VAL A 17 -2.79 21.23 -1.28
CA VAL A 17 -2.03 22.48 -1.20
C VAL A 17 -2.39 23.34 -2.42
N VAL A 18 -2.78 24.59 -2.16
CA VAL A 18 -3.01 25.60 -3.18
C VAL A 18 -1.91 26.64 -3.09
N ARG A 19 -1.07 26.71 -4.12
CA ARG A 19 -0.10 27.80 -4.28
C ARG A 19 -0.79 28.98 -4.96
N ARG A 20 -0.69 30.13 -4.30
CA ARG A 20 -1.29 31.39 -4.73
C ARG A 20 -0.23 32.39 -5.15
N ASP A 21 -0.49 33.10 -6.25
CA ASP A 21 0.19 34.34 -6.61
C ASP A 21 -0.42 35.50 -5.81
N MET A 22 0.43 36.23 -5.09
CA MET A 22 0.01 37.42 -4.33
C MET A 22 0.40 38.72 -5.06
N GLY A 23 0.93 38.63 -6.28
CA GLY A 23 1.50 39.74 -7.03
C GLY A 23 2.94 40.07 -6.59
N GLY A 24 3.66 40.80 -7.45
CA GLY A 24 5.03 41.25 -7.14
C GLY A 24 6.06 40.12 -6.97
N GLY A 25 5.78 38.92 -7.50
CA GLY A 25 6.63 37.74 -7.33
C GLY A 25 6.51 37.06 -5.96
N MET A 26 5.54 37.47 -5.14
CA MET A 26 5.27 36.85 -3.84
C MET A 26 4.29 35.69 -3.99
N HIS A 27 4.62 34.55 -3.39
CA HIS A 27 3.76 33.37 -3.37
C HIS A 27 3.36 33.00 -1.93
N SER A 28 2.16 32.44 -1.77
CA SER A 28 1.73 31.85 -0.51
C SER A 28 1.04 30.50 -0.73
N ASP A 29 1.15 29.59 0.24
CA ASP A 29 0.53 28.27 0.16
C ASP A 29 -0.61 28.15 1.19
N VAL A 30 -1.78 27.68 0.76
CA VAL A 30 -2.88 27.27 1.64
C VAL A 30 -2.95 25.75 1.62
N ILE A 31 -2.81 25.13 2.80
CA ILE A 31 -2.92 23.68 2.95
C ILE A 31 -4.18 23.35 3.76
N GLY A 32 -5.09 22.59 3.17
CA GLY A 32 -6.42 22.42 3.73
C GLY A 32 -7.28 21.41 2.99
N HIS A 33 -8.56 21.38 3.30
CA HIS A 33 -9.54 20.51 2.69
C HIS A 33 -10.46 21.31 1.77
N VAL A 34 -10.72 20.80 0.56
CA VAL A 34 -11.61 21.44 -0.40
C VAL A 34 -13.05 21.44 0.14
N VAL A 35 -13.69 22.61 0.13
CA VAL A 35 -15.10 22.82 0.51
C VAL A 35 -15.98 23.02 -0.72
N SER A 36 -15.49 23.78 -1.70
CA SER A 36 -16.12 24.00 -3.01
C SER A 36 -15.03 24.04 -4.08
N LEU A 37 -15.37 23.66 -5.31
CA LEU A 37 -14.48 23.71 -6.48
C LEU A 37 -14.75 24.93 -7.37
N ASP A 38 -15.95 25.51 -7.29
CA ASP A 38 -16.35 26.68 -8.08
C ASP A 38 -17.27 27.59 -7.24
N PRO A 39 -16.76 28.73 -6.73
CA PRO A 39 -15.34 29.10 -6.68
C PRO A 39 -14.55 28.12 -5.80
N LEU A 40 -13.22 28.08 -5.96
CA LEU A 40 -12.37 27.24 -5.10
C LEU A 40 -12.38 27.76 -3.67
N VAL A 41 -12.90 26.94 -2.74
CA VAL A 41 -12.92 27.24 -1.31
C VAL A 41 -12.15 26.16 -0.56
N VAL A 42 -11.14 26.55 0.21
CA VAL A 42 -10.31 25.62 0.99
C VAL A 42 -10.35 25.98 2.47
N ARG A 43 -10.67 25.00 3.31
CA ARG A 43 -10.58 25.13 4.77
C ARG A 43 -9.20 24.74 5.26
N PRO A 44 -8.41 25.63 5.88
CA PRO A 44 -7.09 25.31 6.40
C PRO A 44 -7.12 24.09 7.32
N GLN A 45 -6.09 23.25 7.26
CA GLN A 45 -6.01 22.05 8.09
C GLN A 45 -5.64 22.37 9.55
N ALA A 46 -5.97 21.45 10.45
CA ALA A 46 -5.37 21.34 11.77
C ALA A 46 -4.03 20.58 11.72
N VAL A 47 -3.33 20.54 12.86
CA VAL A 47 -2.06 19.80 13.03
C VAL A 47 -2.24 18.35 12.57
N GLY A 48 -1.25 17.80 11.86
CA GLY A 48 -1.30 16.44 11.32
C GLY A 48 -2.13 16.27 10.04
N GLY A 49 -2.63 17.37 9.46
CA GLY A 49 -3.48 17.31 8.26
C GLY A 49 -4.93 16.95 8.56
N TYR A 50 -5.40 17.19 9.79
CA TYR A 50 -6.79 16.95 10.17
C TYR A 50 -7.72 18.05 9.64
N PRO A 51 -9.01 17.76 9.37
CA PRO A 51 -10.02 18.80 9.23
C PRO A 51 -9.99 19.73 10.46
N SER A 52 -10.15 21.03 10.23
CA SER A 52 -10.26 22.02 11.29
C SER A 52 -11.64 22.67 11.29
N ALA A 53 -11.92 23.48 12.31
CA ALA A 53 -13.06 24.38 12.37
C ALA A 53 -12.68 25.84 11.98
N LEU A 54 -11.50 26.05 11.38
CA LEU A 54 -11.09 27.37 10.92
C LEU A 54 -11.99 27.87 9.79
N GLU A 55 -12.05 29.19 9.65
CA GLU A 55 -12.76 29.82 8.54
C GLU A 55 -12.19 29.34 7.19
N ALA A 56 -13.09 29.04 6.25
CA ALA A 56 -12.68 28.60 4.93
C ALA A 56 -12.33 29.82 4.07
N ILE A 57 -11.32 29.66 3.21
CA ILE A 57 -10.78 30.72 2.37
C ILE A 57 -11.27 30.48 0.95
N THR A 58 -12.03 31.43 0.39
CA THR A 58 -12.28 31.50 -1.05
C THR A 58 -11.03 32.02 -1.75
N ILE A 59 -10.54 31.27 -2.74
CA ILE A 59 -9.33 31.61 -3.48
C ILE A 59 -9.75 32.08 -4.88
N PRO A 60 -9.49 33.35 -5.25
CA PRO A 60 -9.78 33.85 -6.59
C PRO A 60 -9.01 33.10 -7.67
N ASP A 61 -9.64 32.82 -8.81
CA ASP A 61 -9.05 32.02 -9.89
C ASP A 61 -7.74 32.62 -10.42
N GLU A 62 -7.67 33.96 -10.50
CA GLU A 62 -6.47 34.68 -10.94
C GLU A 62 -5.27 34.52 -10.00
N GLN A 63 -5.49 34.11 -8.74
CA GLN A 63 -4.41 33.84 -7.79
C GLN A 63 -3.93 32.39 -7.87
N ILE A 64 -4.72 31.46 -8.43
CA ILE A 64 -4.41 30.03 -8.39
C ILE A 64 -3.28 29.72 -9.38
N GLN A 65 -2.10 29.34 -8.85
CA GLN A 65 -1.00 28.86 -9.68
C GLN A 65 -0.95 27.33 -9.76
N ILE A 66 -1.09 26.67 -8.61
CA ILE A 66 -1.04 25.21 -8.51
C ILE A 66 -2.05 24.77 -7.47
N VAL A 67 -2.89 23.81 -7.83
CA VAL A 67 -3.66 23.02 -6.87
C VAL A 67 -3.13 21.60 -6.93
N LYS A 68 -2.68 21.08 -5.79
CA LYS A 68 -2.20 19.69 -5.72
C LYS A 68 -2.82 18.93 -4.56
N LYS A 69 -3.34 17.75 -4.89
CA LYS A 69 -3.81 16.76 -3.93
C LYS A 69 -2.66 16.19 -3.10
N LEU A 70 -2.90 16.05 -1.81
CA LEU A 70 -2.00 15.47 -0.82
C LEU A 70 -2.59 14.18 -0.26
N SER A 71 -1.78 13.43 0.50
CA SER A 71 -2.29 12.37 1.36
C SER A 71 -3.32 12.93 2.36
N PRO A 72 -4.37 12.16 2.73
CA PRO A 72 -5.42 12.57 3.67
C PRO A 72 -4.90 13.03 5.04
N ARG A 73 -3.73 12.54 5.44
CA ARG A 73 -3.00 12.98 6.64
C ARG A 73 -1.60 13.41 6.29
N MET A 74 -0.95 14.13 7.20
CA MET A 74 0.49 14.34 7.10
C MET A 74 1.21 13.01 7.31
N VAL A 75 2.12 12.69 6.38
CA VAL A 75 2.90 11.44 6.38
C VAL A 75 4.38 11.79 6.34
N ARG A 76 5.21 11.13 7.13
CA ARG A 76 6.68 11.28 7.07
C ARG A 76 7.28 10.21 6.16
N ASN A 77 8.46 10.48 5.59
CA ASN A 77 9.17 9.46 4.81
C ASN A 77 9.49 8.21 5.66
N SER A 78 9.72 8.39 6.96
CA SER A 78 9.91 7.28 7.92
C SER A 78 8.66 6.41 8.07
N ASP A 79 7.46 7.00 7.97
CA ASP A 79 6.21 6.26 8.15
C ASP A 79 5.94 5.38 6.92
N ILE A 80 6.21 5.91 5.72
CA ILE A 80 6.16 5.15 4.46
C ILE A 80 7.13 3.98 4.54
N ARG A 81 8.39 4.26 4.89
CA ARG A 81 9.43 3.24 5.02
C ARG A 81 9.06 2.17 6.04
N ALA A 82 8.48 2.53 7.18
CA ALA A 82 8.07 1.55 8.20
C ALA A 82 7.09 0.52 7.63
N VAL A 83 6.07 0.97 6.89
CA VAL A 83 5.10 0.06 6.25
C VAL A 83 5.74 -0.76 5.14
N GLU A 84 6.64 -0.20 4.34
CA GLU A 84 7.33 -0.95 3.29
C GLU A 84 8.31 -1.99 3.87
N VAL A 85 8.96 -1.72 5.01
CA VAL A 85 9.76 -2.71 5.74
C VAL A 85 8.88 -3.84 6.26
N ALA A 86 7.76 -3.52 6.91
CA ALA A 86 6.82 -4.53 7.41
C ALA A 86 6.22 -5.37 6.27
N THR A 87 5.95 -4.72 5.11
CA THR A 87 5.55 -5.40 3.88
C THR A 87 6.65 -6.33 3.39
N ALA A 88 7.91 -5.87 3.39
CA ALA A 88 9.01 -6.70 2.92
C ALA A 88 9.25 -7.92 3.80
N ALA A 89 9.12 -7.79 5.12
CA ALA A 89 9.17 -8.93 6.04
C ALA A 89 8.01 -9.91 5.82
N ALA A 90 6.83 -9.44 5.42
CA ALA A 90 5.68 -10.27 5.10
C ALA A 90 5.77 -10.95 3.71
N PHE A 91 6.70 -10.48 2.86
CA PHE A 91 6.97 -11.00 1.53
C PHE A 91 8.48 -11.02 1.24
N PRO A 92 9.27 -11.87 1.94
CA PRO A 92 10.73 -11.79 1.91
C PRO A 92 11.40 -12.31 0.63
N GLY A 93 10.64 -12.92 -0.30
CA GLY A 93 11.22 -13.72 -1.39
C GLY A 93 11.87 -15.02 -0.89
N LYS A 94 12.40 -15.82 -1.83
CA LYS A 94 13.21 -17.02 -1.56
C LYS A 94 14.64 -16.64 -1.15
N GLU A 95 15.19 -15.61 -1.78
CA GLU A 95 16.44 -14.98 -1.40
C GLU A 95 16.24 -13.46 -1.33
N HIS A 96 16.89 -12.82 -0.38
CA HIS A 96 16.96 -11.38 -0.31
C HIS A 96 18.29 -10.90 0.25
N THR A 97 18.75 -9.75 -0.22
CA THR A 97 19.94 -9.10 0.30
C THR A 97 19.84 -7.60 0.12
N TRP A 98 20.54 -6.87 0.98
CA TRP A 98 20.73 -5.45 0.81
C TRP A 98 21.80 -5.16 -0.24
N THR A 99 21.67 -4.03 -0.91
CA THR A 99 22.76 -3.45 -1.71
C THR A 99 23.93 -3.06 -0.81
N ALA A 100 25.14 -2.97 -1.37
CA ALA A 100 26.35 -2.67 -0.61
C ALA A 100 26.29 -1.33 0.16
N ASP A 101 25.51 -0.36 -0.33
CA ASP A 101 25.27 0.92 0.33
C ASP A 101 24.16 0.89 1.41
N GLY A 102 23.50 -0.27 1.59
CA GLY A 102 22.42 -0.48 2.54
C GLY A 102 21.13 0.29 2.21
N GLN A 103 20.95 0.75 0.97
CA GLN A 103 19.81 1.60 0.60
C GLN A 103 18.64 0.85 -0.03
N TRP A 104 18.90 -0.27 -0.69
CA TRP A 104 17.87 -1.05 -1.37
C TRP A 104 17.87 -2.49 -0.87
N LEU A 105 16.68 -3.01 -0.57
CA LEU A 105 16.48 -4.42 -0.30
C LEU A 105 16.06 -5.10 -1.61
N MET A 106 16.88 -6.01 -2.11
CA MET A 106 16.62 -6.81 -3.31
C MET A 106 16.02 -8.15 -2.89
N ARG A 107 14.91 -8.54 -3.51
CA ARG A 107 14.17 -9.77 -3.19
C ARG A 107 13.90 -10.56 -4.46
N ALA A 108 14.24 -11.84 -4.43
CA ALA A 108 14.03 -12.81 -5.50
C ALA A 108 12.97 -13.83 -5.04
N GLY A 109 11.76 -13.71 -5.59
CA GLY A 109 10.58 -14.46 -5.17
C GLY A 109 10.23 -15.66 -6.06
N ASP A 110 8.93 -15.86 -6.27
CA ASP A 110 8.37 -16.86 -7.19
C ASP A 110 8.30 -16.38 -8.65
N GLY A 111 8.78 -15.17 -8.94
CA GLY A 111 8.71 -14.55 -10.27
C GLY A 111 7.30 -14.11 -10.69
N VAL A 112 6.27 -14.38 -9.89
CA VAL A 112 4.85 -14.05 -10.20
C VAL A 112 4.38 -12.85 -9.40
N THR A 113 4.77 -12.78 -8.12
CA THR A 113 4.31 -11.74 -7.20
C THR A 113 5.33 -10.60 -7.06
N GLU A 114 4.99 -9.41 -7.58
CA GLU A 114 5.85 -8.21 -7.51
C GLU A 114 6.30 -7.88 -6.07
N ARG A 115 5.42 -8.11 -5.09
CA ARG A 115 5.69 -7.86 -3.66
C ARG A 115 6.82 -8.71 -3.09
N SER A 116 7.10 -9.89 -3.63
CA SER A 116 8.21 -10.76 -3.21
C SER A 116 9.38 -10.74 -4.21
N ASN A 117 9.22 -10.02 -5.33
CA ASN A 117 10.14 -10.00 -6.45
C ASN A 117 10.39 -8.56 -6.95
N SER A 118 10.88 -7.69 -6.08
CA SER A 118 11.24 -6.30 -6.43
C SER A 118 12.31 -5.72 -5.51
N ALA A 119 13.10 -4.79 -6.03
CA ALA A 119 14.05 -4.01 -5.26
C ALA A 119 13.34 -2.79 -4.66
N THR A 120 13.41 -2.65 -3.34
CA THR A 120 12.65 -1.64 -2.59
C THR A 120 13.59 -0.65 -1.87
N PRO A 121 13.37 0.67 -1.97
CA PRO A 121 14.23 1.71 -1.38
C PRO A 121 14.00 1.89 0.12
N LEU A 122 14.37 0.89 0.92
CA LEU A 122 14.09 0.84 2.36
C LEU A 122 15.14 1.58 3.20
N GLY A 123 16.29 1.94 2.65
CA GLY A 123 17.32 2.66 3.41
C GLY A 123 16.91 4.06 3.86
N PRO A 124 17.51 4.60 4.92
CA PRO A 124 17.26 5.96 5.39
C PRO A 124 17.51 7.04 4.32
N SER A 125 18.48 6.80 3.43
CA SER A 125 18.96 7.75 2.43
C SER A 125 18.57 7.38 0.99
N ALA A 126 17.86 6.26 0.78
CA ALA A 126 17.52 5.73 -0.54
C ALA A 126 16.80 6.74 -1.45
N GLY A 127 16.00 7.65 -0.86
CA GLY A 127 15.31 8.72 -1.60
C GLY A 127 16.19 9.89 -2.04
N PHE A 128 17.48 9.88 -1.67
CA PHE A 128 18.45 10.95 -1.90
C PHE A 128 19.74 10.47 -2.58
N THR A 129 19.95 9.16 -2.69
CA THR A 129 21.08 8.55 -3.39
C THR A 129 20.66 8.05 -4.77
N GLN A 130 21.65 7.78 -5.63
CA GLN A 130 21.37 7.15 -6.93
C GLN A 130 20.91 5.71 -6.72
N VAL A 131 20.07 5.20 -7.63
CA VAL A 131 19.73 3.77 -7.66
C VAL A 131 20.99 2.97 -8.01
N PRO A 132 21.41 1.98 -7.21
CA PRO A 132 22.57 1.12 -7.48
C PRO A 132 22.22 0.08 -8.55
N LEU A 133 21.85 0.55 -9.74
CA LEU A 133 21.16 -0.23 -10.75
C LEU A 133 21.97 -1.44 -11.25
N ALA A 134 23.29 -1.30 -11.42
CA ALA A 134 24.15 -2.40 -11.85
C ALA A 134 24.20 -3.55 -10.84
N GLU A 135 24.13 -3.25 -9.54
CA GLU A 135 24.07 -4.28 -8.48
C GLU A 135 22.71 -4.97 -8.47
N ILE A 136 21.63 -4.20 -8.64
CA ILE A 136 20.27 -4.72 -8.74
C ILE A 136 20.10 -5.62 -9.98
N GLU A 137 20.60 -5.20 -11.15
CA GLU A 137 20.63 -6.01 -12.37
C GLU A 137 21.37 -7.32 -12.19
N ALA A 138 22.56 -7.29 -11.58
CA ALA A 138 23.34 -8.50 -11.33
C ALA A 138 22.60 -9.48 -10.41
N PHE A 139 21.91 -8.97 -9.38
CA PHE A 139 21.07 -9.79 -8.51
C PHE A 139 19.97 -10.49 -9.31
N TYR A 140 19.13 -9.74 -10.03
CA TYR A 140 18.00 -10.32 -10.78
C TYR A 140 18.45 -11.27 -11.90
N THR A 141 19.53 -10.94 -12.61
CA THR A 141 20.10 -11.79 -13.67
C THR A 141 20.58 -13.14 -13.12
N ARG A 142 21.25 -13.15 -11.96
CA ARG A 142 21.72 -14.39 -11.32
C ARG A 142 20.58 -15.30 -10.88
N HIS A 143 19.40 -14.74 -10.60
CA HIS A 143 18.21 -15.48 -10.21
C HIS A 143 17.30 -15.85 -11.39
N ASP A 144 17.67 -15.51 -12.63
CA ASP A 144 16.84 -15.69 -13.82
C ASP A 144 15.45 -15.03 -13.67
N LEU A 145 15.44 -13.82 -13.09
CA LEU A 145 14.23 -13.06 -12.80
C LEU A 145 14.26 -11.69 -13.50
N PRO A 146 13.08 -11.14 -13.88
CA PRO A 146 13.00 -9.81 -14.43
C PRO A 146 13.39 -8.77 -13.37
N LEU A 147 14.08 -7.70 -13.80
CA LEU A 147 14.37 -6.57 -12.93
C LEU A 147 13.10 -5.75 -12.70
N ILE A 148 12.75 -5.59 -11.43
CA ILE A 148 11.58 -4.82 -10.98
C ILE A 148 12.01 -3.88 -9.86
N LEU A 149 11.71 -2.59 -10.00
CA LEU A 149 11.86 -1.60 -8.93
C LEU A 149 10.51 -1.28 -8.31
N GLU A 150 10.44 -1.23 -6.98
CA GLU A 150 9.30 -0.65 -6.26
C GLU A 150 9.52 0.85 -6.08
N LEU A 151 8.51 1.66 -6.42
CA LEU A 151 8.56 3.12 -6.36
C LEU A 151 7.52 3.64 -5.35
N PRO A 152 7.77 3.60 -4.03
CA PRO A 152 6.87 4.22 -3.07
C PRO A 152 6.94 5.74 -3.15
N GLU A 153 5.79 6.40 -2.98
CA GLU A 153 5.63 7.85 -3.00
C GLU A 153 6.70 8.50 -2.10
N ARG A 154 7.42 9.49 -2.64
CA ARG A 154 8.49 10.27 -1.97
C ARG A 154 9.81 9.54 -1.71
N ILE A 155 9.80 8.30 -1.23
CA ILE A 155 11.06 7.59 -0.93
C ILE A 155 11.67 6.90 -2.17
N GLY A 156 10.88 6.62 -3.20
CA GLY A 156 11.33 6.09 -4.49
C GLY A 156 11.73 7.15 -5.53
N LYS A 157 11.93 8.42 -5.14
CA LYS A 157 12.15 9.53 -6.08
C LYS A 157 13.33 9.34 -7.05
N PRO A 158 14.49 8.76 -6.65
CA PRO A 158 15.57 8.49 -7.60
C PRO A 158 15.17 7.46 -8.66
N ALA A 159 14.45 6.40 -8.29
CA ALA A 159 13.92 5.43 -9.25
C ALA A 159 12.82 6.05 -10.13
N GLU A 160 11.96 6.90 -9.58
CA GLU A 160 10.98 7.66 -10.40
C GLU A 160 11.69 8.46 -11.50
N LYS A 161 12.82 9.12 -11.19
CA LYS A 161 13.59 9.86 -12.20
C LYS A 161 14.28 8.97 -13.23
N LEU A 162 14.78 7.82 -12.78
CA LEU A 162 15.44 6.84 -13.66
C LEU A 162 14.46 6.31 -14.72
N VAL A 163 13.24 5.98 -14.31
CA VAL A 163 12.21 5.42 -15.21
C VAL A 163 11.49 6.50 -16.04
N ALA A 164 11.61 7.78 -15.64
CA ALA A 164 10.91 8.89 -16.26
C ALA A 164 11.33 9.10 -17.72
N GLY A 165 10.43 8.78 -18.66
CA GLY A 165 10.68 9.00 -20.09
C GLY A 165 11.64 8.00 -20.72
N ASN A 166 12.06 6.96 -19.98
CA ASN A 166 12.87 5.88 -20.51
C ASN A 166 11.95 4.75 -21.04
N PRO A 167 11.95 4.47 -22.37
CA PRO A 167 11.07 3.48 -22.97
C PRO A 167 11.42 2.03 -22.60
N ALA A 168 12.57 1.78 -21.98
CA ALA A 168 12.95 0.46 -21.47
C ALA A 168 12.23 0.11 -20.15
N TRP A 169 11.40 1.01 -19.62
CA TRP A 169 10.66 0.80 -18.37
C TRP A 169 9.16 0.91 -18.60
N THR A 170 8.42 -0.05 -18.05
CA THR A 170 6.97 -0.03 -18.02
C THR A 170 6.47 0.10 -16.58
N LEU A 171 5.66 1.12 -16.31
CA LEU A 171 5.03 1.30 -15.00
C LEU A 171 3.78 0.44 -14.87
N GLY A 172 3.71 -0.30 -13.76
CA GLY A 172 2.52 -1.00 -13.32
C GLY A 172 1.42 -0.05 -12.82
N PRO A 173 0.26 -0.63 -12.43
CA PRO A 173 -0.86 0.14 -11.91
C PRO A 173 -0.49 0.83 -10.59
N GLU A 174 -1.23 1.88 -10.25
CA GLU A 174 -1.08 2.57 -8.97
C GLU A 174 -1.67 1.69 -7.86
N ILE A 175 -0.89 1.50 -6.80
CA ILE A 175 -1.30 0.77 -5.60
C ILE A 175 -1.38 1.76 -4.45
N SER A 176 -2.55 1.82 -3.79
CA SER A 176 -2.78 2.59 -2.59
C SER A 176 -2.42 1.74 -1.37
N VAL A 177 -1.53 2.27 -0.53
CA VAL A 177 -1.21 1.69 0.78
C VAL A 177 -2.04 2.39 1.82
N MET A 178 -2.92 1.64 2.47
CA MET A 178 -3.81 2.18 3.50
C MET A 178 -3.42 1.64 4.87
N VAL A 179 -3.51 2.48 5.89
CA VAL A 179 -3.14 2.14 7.27
C VAL A 179 -4.26 2.46 8.25
N ARG A 180 -4.33 1.69 9.35
CA ARG A 180 -5.23 1.90 10.48
C ARG A 180 -4.46 1.72 11.79
N SER A 181 -4.79 2.53 12.81
CA SER A 181 -4.31 2.25 14.18
C SER A 181 -5.19 1.17 14.82
N LEU A 182 -4.58 0.28 15.59
CA LEU A 182 -5.27 -0.77 16.36
C LEU A 182 -5.40 -0.43 17.85
N ALA A 183 -4.95 0.76 18.27
CA ALA A 183 -5.02 1.19 19.67
C ALA A 183 -6.48 1.26 20.18
N ASP A 184 -7.39 1.67 19.29
CA ASP A 184 -8.82 1.70 19.56
C ASP A 184 -9.58 1.03 18.41
N LEU A 185 -10.43 0.07 18.77
CA LEU A 185 -11.31 -0.67 17.87
C LEU A 185 -12.77 -0.59 18.35
N SER A 186 -13.10 0.36 19.23
CA SER A 186 -14.46 0.55 19.78
C SER A 186 -15.49 0.99 18.74
N ASP A 187 -15.03 1.49 17.59
CA ASP A 187 -15.85 1.78 16.41
C ASP A 187 -16.27 0.52 15.64
N LEU A 188 -15.66 -0.64 15.91
CA LEU A 188 -16.04 -1.89 15.27
C LEU A 188 -17.30 -2.46 15.91
N PRO A 189 -18.35 -2.78 15.13
CA PRO A 189 -19.55 -3.41 15.65
C PRO A 189 -19.25 -4.83 16.14
N ASP A 190 -20.07 -5.32 17.07
CA ASP A 190 -20.00 -6.71 17.54
C ASP A 190 -20.16 -7.70 16.38
N ARG A 191 -19.55 -8.87 16.56
CA ARG A 191 -19.59 -9.94 15.56
C ARG A 191 -21.01 -10.52 15.46
N PRO A 192 -21.58 -10.62 14.24
CA PRO A 192 -22.85 -11.32 14.03
C PRO A 192 -22.73 -12.83 14.29
N ASP A 193 -23.78 -13.45 14.85
CA ASP A 193 -23.87 -14.90 15.12
C ASP A 193 -24.16 -15.78 13.89
N GLU A 194 -24.02 -15.22 12.69
CA GLU A 194 -24.32 -15.90 11.43
C GLU A 194 -23.14 -16.76 10.94
N TRP A 195 -21.90 -16.37 11.27
CA TRP A 195 -20.67 -16.98 10.75
C TRP A 195 -19.66 -17.31 11.85
N GLU A 196 -18.92 -18.39 11.65
CA GLU A 196 -17.77 -18.72 12.47
C GLU A 196 -16.47 -18.19 11.86
N PHE A 197 -15.69 -17.39 12.59
CA PHE A 197 -14.35 -16.96 12.19
C PHE A 197 -13.31 -17.87 12.82
N HIS A 198 -12.46 -18.43 11.96
CA HIS A 198 -11.31 -19.26 12.33
C HIS A 198 -10.04 -18.64 11.75
N ILE A 199 -8.93 -18.83 12.45
CA ILE A 199 -7.60 -18.47 11.95
C ILE A 199 -6.62 -19.58 12.27
N ASP A 200 -6.02 -20.12 11.23
CA ASP A 200 -5.10 -21.25 11.30
C ASP A 200 -3.67 -20.80 10.92
N ASP A 201 -2.66 -21.51 11.41
CA ASP A 201 -1.24 -21.24 11.08
C ASP A 201 -0.89 -21.62 9.63
N GLN A 202 -1.71 -22.45 8.98
CA GLN A 202 -1.53 -22.95 7.62
C GLN A 202 -2.88 -23.07 6.90
N PRO A 203 -2.95 -22.80 5.58
CA PRO A 203 -4.17 -22.97 4.81
C PRO A 203 -4.38 -24.44 4.45
N ASP A 204 -5.62 -24.90 4.54
CA ASP A 204 -6.06 -26.20 4.02
C ASP A 204 -6.55 -26.09 2.57
N ASP A 205 -6.99 -27.22 2.01
CA ASP A 205 -7.43 -27.30 0.62
C ASP A 205 -8.68 -26.43 0.35
N ASP A 206 -9.59 -26.31 1.33
CA ASP A 206 -10.79 -25.46 1.21
C ASP A 206 -10.43 -23.97 1.16
N TRP A 207 -9.47 -23.55 1.98
CA TRP A 207 -8.93 -22.19 1.93
C TRP A 207 -8.28 -21.93 0.57
N LEU A 208 -7.44 -22.84 0.09
CA LEU A 208 -6.70 -22.67 -1.16
C LEU A 208 -7.62 -22.70 -2.38
N ALA A 209 -8.71 -23.47 -2.35
CA ALA A 209 -9.69 -23.53 -3.43
C ALA A 209 -10.40 -22.20 -3.68
N LEU A 210 -10.52 -21.34 -2.66
CA LEU A 210 -11.09 -19.99 -2.80
C LEU A 210 -10.08 -18.94 -3.25
N TYR A 211 -8.78 -19.17 -3.05
CA TYR A 211 -7.77 -18.16 -3.32
C TYR A 211 -7.45 -18.04 -4.81
N HIS A 212 -7.70 -16.85 -5.37
CA HIS A 212 -7.42 -16.53 -6.77
C HIS A 212 -6.44 -15.35 -6.85
N PHE A 213 -5.40 -15.48 -7.66
CA PHE A 213 -4.50 -14.36 -7.97
C PHE A 213 -4.87 -13.76 -9.32
N ARG A 214 -5.25 -12.48 -9.32
CA ARG A 214 -5.71 -11.76 -10.52
C ARG A 214 -6.84 -12.51 -11.26
N GLY A 215 -7.71 -13.19 -10.50
CA GLY A 215 -8.85 -13.94 -11.03
C GLY A 215 -8.51 -15.33 -11.60
N GLN A 216 -7.27 -15.78 -11.44
CA GLN A 216 -6.83 -17.13 -11.85
C GLN A 216 -6.41 -17.95 -10.63
N ALA A 217 -6.50 -19.28 -10.76
CA ALA A 217 -5.92 -20.18 -9.77
C ALA A 217 -4.41 -19.92 -9.64
N LEU A 218 -3.87 -20.05 -8.44
CA LEU A 218 -2.45 -19.89 -8.23
C LEU A 218 -1.64 -21.00 -8.92
N PRO A 219 -0.47 -20.69 -9.49
CA PRO A 219 0.51 -21.72 -9.80
C PRO A 219 1.01 -22.39 -8.50
N PRO A 220 1.40 -23.68 -8.55
CA PRO A 220 1.84 -24.43 -7.37
C PRO A 220 2.95 -23.76 -6.55
N GLU A 221 3.88 -23.08 -7.22
CA GLU A 221 4.98 -22.37 -6.54
C GLU A 221 4.51 -21.20 -5.69
N ALA A 222 3.46 -20.50 -6.12
CA ALA A 222 2.88 -19.41 -5.35
C ALA A 222 2.04 -19.93 -4.17
N LEU A 223 1.43 -21.13 -4.30
CA LEU A 223 0.77 -21.82 -3.18
C LEU A 223 1.79 -22.23 -2.13
N GLU A 224 2.94 -22.75 -2.54
CA GLU A 224 4.03 -23.08 -1.62
C GLU A 224 4.54 -21.82 -0.91
N TYR A 225 4.68 -20.71 -1.63
CA TYR A 225 5.06 -19.44 -1.03
C TYR A 225 4.03 -18.90 -0.03
N LEU A 226 2.74 -19.20 -0.20
CA LEU A 226 1.76 -18.89 0.84
C LEU A 226 2.02 -19.69 2.12
N ARG A 227 2.53 -20.92 2.01
CA ARG A 227 2.76 -21.83 3.14
C ARG A 227 4.10 -21.59 3.85
N THR A 228 5.03 -20.85 3.25
CA THR A 228 6.35 -20.61 3.84
C THR A 228 6.28 -19.70 5.07
N ARG A 229 7.21 -19.91 6.01
CA ARG A 229 7.36 -19.02 7.16
C ARG A 229 8.00 -17.70 6.73
N ILE A 230 7.54 -16.62 7.34
CA ILE A 230 8.10 -15.27 7.21
C ILE A 230 8.90 -14.91 8.46
N GLU A 231 9.66 -13.82 8.39
CA GLU A 231 10.20 -13.15 9.58
C GLU A 231 9.06 -12.44 10.32
N GLY A 232 8.31 -13.22 11.10
CA GLY A 232 7.09 -12.81 11.76
C GLY A 232 6.13 -13.98 11.98
N HIS A 233 4.86 -13.68 12.11
CA HIS A 233 3.79 -14.67 12.24
C HIS A 233 2.76 -14.50 11.11
N MET A 234 2.23 -15.60 10.60
CA MET A 234 1.24 -15.59 9.52
C MET A 234 0.02 -16.39 9.97
N GLY A 235 -1.17 -15.88 9.64
CA GLY A 235 -2.43 -16.56 9.92
C GLY A 235 -3.36 -16.55 8.70
N PHE A 236 -4.10 -17.64 8.54
CA PHE A 236 -5.04 -17.88 7.45
C PHE A 236 -6.45 -17.82 8.00
N GLY A 237 -7.06 -16.64 7.89
CA GLY A 237 -8.40 -16.39 8.39
C GLY A 237 -9.47 -16.91 7.42
N ARG A 238 -10.58 -17.39 7.95
CA ARG A 238 -11.76 -17.79 7.17
C ARG A 238 -13.07 -17.52 7.92
N LEU A 239 -14.14 -17.31 7.16
CA LEU A 239 -15.52 -17.39 7.66
C LEU A 239 -16.15 -18.70 7.20
N VAL A 240 -16.83 -19.36 8.12
CA VAL A 240 -17.47 -20.66 7.93
C VAL A 240 -18.97 -20.57 8.27
N THR A 241 -19.81 -21.22 7.48
CA THR A 241 -21.25 -21.32 7.75
C THR A 241 -21.55 -22.26 8.92
N ARG A 242 -22.80 -22.30 9.40
CA ARG A 242 -23.22 -23.27 10.42
C ARG A 242 -23.10 -24.72 9.96
N GLU A 243 -23.16 -24.94 8.65
CA GLU A 243 -23.02 -26.24 7.99
C GLU A 243 -21.56 -26.62 7.72
N GLY A 244 -20.60 -25.76 8.07
CA GLY A 244 -19.16 -26.02 7.91
C GLY A 244 -18.55 -25.60 6.56
N GLU A 245 -19.29 -24.87 5.72
CA GLU A 245 -18.76 -24.40 4.42
C GLU A 245 -17.87 -23.17 4.61
N THR A 246 -16.65 -23.19 4.06
CA THR A 246 -15.80 -21.99 3.99
C THR A 246 -16.35 -21.04 2.92
N VAL A 247 -16.73 -19.81 3.30
CA VAL A 247 -17.40 -18.84 2.40
C VAL A 247 -16.58 -17.60 2.09
N ALA A 248 -15.56 -17.32 2.90
CA ALA A 248 -14.65 -16.21 2.68
C ALA A 248 -13.31 -16.50 3.36
N ILE A 249 -12.23 -15.99 2.76
CA ILE A 249 -10.86 -16.20 3.25
C ILE A 249 -10.07 -14.90 3.27
N THR A 250 -9.03 -14.87 4.09
CA THR A 250 -8.03 -13.81 4.13
C THR A 250 -6.72 -14.30 4.71
N ARG A 251 -5.65 -13.52 4.51
CA ARG A 251 -4.34 -13.77 5.09
C ARG A 251 -3.87 -12.56 5.91
N GLY A 252 -3.53 -12.83 7.16
CA GLY A 252 -2.88 -11.90 8.08
C GLY A 252 -1.40 -12.18 8.22
N THR A 253 -0.61 -11.13 8.39
CA THR A 253 0.82 -11.23 8.72
C THR A 253 1.13 -10.27 9.84
N LEU A 254 1.89 -10.71 10.84
CA LEU A 254 2.38 -9.89 11.94
C LEU A 254 3.88 -9.73 11.74
N THR A 255 4.30 -8.52 11.41
CA THR A 255 5.69 -8.20 11.10
C THR A 255 6.12 -6.90 11.77
N ASP A 256 7.40 -6.84 12.09
CA ASP A 256 8.03 -5.67 12.64
C ASP A 256 8.44 -4.68 11.56
N SER A 257 8.28 -3.39 11.85
CA SER A 257 9.08 -2.37 11.18
C SER A 257 10.29 -2.02 12.03
N GLY A 258 11.43 -1.72 11.39
CA GLY A 258 12.70 -1.42 12.08
C GLY A 258 12.71 -0.20 13.03
N ASN A 259 11.57 0.44 13.26
CA ASN A 259 11.34 1.46 14.28
C ASN A 259 10.65 0.90 15.55
N GLY A 260 10.43 -0.42 15.64
CA GLY A 260 9.79 -1.10 16.76
C GLY A 260 8.26 -1.16 16.70
N THR A 261 7.62 -0.71 15.62
CA THR A 261 6.16 -0.86 15.46
C THR A 261 5.82 -2.26 14.98
N HIS A 262 4.90 -2.93 15.67
CA HIS A 262 4.32 -4.21 15.24
C HIS A 262 3.13 -3.98 14.30
N TRP A 263 3.17 -4.58 13.11
CA TRP A 263 2.17 -4.37 12.06
C TRP A 263 1.37 -5.63 11.74
N LEU A 264 0.06 -5.46 11.57
CA LEU A 264 -0.80 -6.40 10.86
C LEU A 264 -0.83 -6.07 9.35
N GLY A 265 -0.23 -6.89 8.52
CA GLY A 265 -0.46 -6.89 7.08
C GLY A 265 -1.71 -7.69 6.71
N TYR A 266 -2.68 -7.05 6.07
CA TYR A 266 -3.95 -7.64 5.65
C TYR A 266 -4.00 -7.84 4.12
N SER A 267 -4.25 -9.06 3.67
CA SER A 267 -4.14 -9.44 2.26
C SER A 267 -5.05 -10.63 1.89
N ALA A 268 -5.07 -10.99 0.60
CA ALA A 268 -5.74 -12.20 0.11
C ALA A 268 -7.24 -12.30 0.45
N VAL A 269 -7.95 -11.17 0.43
CA VAL A 269 -9.39 -11.13 0.76
C VAL A 269 -10.21 -11.67 -0.41
N GLU A 270 -10.85 -12.81 -0.22
CA GLU A 270 -11.74 -13.42 -1.21
C GLU A 270 -13.06 -13.86 -0.57
N VAL A 271 -14.14 -13.71 -1.33
CA VAL A 271 -15.48 -14.17 -0.94
C VAL A 271 -16.04 -15.04 -2.05
N ALA A 272 -16.50 -16.23 -1.68
CA ALA A 272 -17.10 -17.20 -2.58
C ALA A 272 -18.24 -16.54 -3.40
N PRO A 273 -18.33 -16.76 -4.73
CA PRO A 273 -19.25 -16.03 -5.60
C PRO A 273 -20.71 -16.00 -5.13
N ALA A 274 -21.23 -17.12 -4.61
CA ALA A 274 -22.60 -17.25 -4.10
C ALA A 274 -22.88 -16.44 -2.82
N TRP A 275 -21.83 -16.03 -2.13
CA TRP A 275 -21.85 -15.36 -0.82
C TRP A 275 -21.46 -13.87 -0.91
N ARG A 276 -21.15 -13.37 -2.11
CA ARG A 276 -20.79 -11.96 -2.34
C ARG A 276 -21.96 -11.02 -2.04
N ARG A 277 -21.61 -9.75 -1.76
CA ARG A 277 -22.54 -8.65 -1.41
C ARG A 277 -23.36 -8.88 -0.13
N ARG A 278 -22.87 -9.73 0.78
CA ARG A 278 -23.44 -9.96 2.12
C ARG A 278 -22.60 -9.39 3.27
N GLY A 279 -21.60 -8.55 2.96
CA GLY A 279 -20.73 -7.93 3.98
C GLY A 279 -19.59 -8.81 4.51
N LEU A 280 -19.41 -10.04 4.01
CA LEU A 280 -18.41 -11.00 4.53
C LEU A 280 -16.97 -10.49 4.50
N ALA A 281 -16.55 -9.77 3.44
CA ALA A 281 -15.22 -9.17 3.39
C ALA A 281 -15.02 -8.08 4.46
N THR A 282 -16.09 -7.37 4.81
CA THR A 282 -16.07 -6.39 5.92
C THR A 282 -15.94 -7.11 7.25
N GLN A 283 -16.70 -8.20 7.46
CA GLN A 283 -16.60 -9.02 8.65
C GLN A 283 -15.19 -9.62 8.83
N LEU A 284 -14.62 -10.22 7.78
CA LEU A 284 -13.23 -10.71 7.79
C LEU A 284 -12.25 -9.62 8.20
N GLY A 285 -12.41 -8.41 7.66
CA GLY A 285 -11.54 -7.28 8.01
C GLY A 285 -11.65 -6.92 9.49
N MET A 286 -12.86 -6.88 10.05
CA MET A 286 -13.07 -6.61 11.47
C MET A 286 -12.42 -7.67 12.36
N ASP A 287 -12.60 -8.95 12.03
CA ASP A 287 -12.03 -10.05 12.81
C ASP A 287 -10.51 -10.10 12.72
N MET A 288 -9.94 -9.80 11.54
CA MET A 288 -8.48 -9.69 11.39
C MET A 288 -7.90 -8.50 12.17
N LEU A 289 -8.59 -7.36 12.23
CA LEU A 289 -8.15 -6.22 13.05
C LEU A 289 -8.11 -6.58 14.54
N ARG A 290 -9.12 -7.32 15.03
CA ARG A 290 -9.15 -7.85 16.41
C ARG A 290 -8.01 -8.82 16.64
N TRP A 291 -7.85 -9.81 15.77
CA TRP A 291 -6.78 -10.80 15.85
C TRP A 291 -5.40 -10.13 15.88
N GLY A 292 -5.14 -9.17 14.99
CA GLY A 292 -3.86 -8.45 14.97
C GLY A 292 -3.59 -7.72 16.28
N ARG A 293 -4.61 -7.03 16.83
CA ARG A 293 -4.50 -6.33 18.11
C ARG A 293 -4.24 -7.30 19.27
N GLU A 294 -4.94 -8.43 19.31
CA GLU A 294 -4.77 -9.48 20.33
C GLU A 294 -3.36 -10.08 20.29
N HIS A 295 -2.72 -10.09 19.12
CA HIS A 295 -1.35 -10.56 18.93
C HIS A 295 -0.32 -9.42 18.91
N GLY A 296 -0.67 -8.26 19.49
CA GLY A 296 0.29 -7.18 19.77
C GLY A 296 0.57 -6.23 18.61
N ALA A 297 -0.11 -6.35 17.46
CA ALA A 297 0.00 -5.35 16.41
C ALA A 297 -0.58 -4.01 16.88
N GLU A 298 0.17 -2.94 16.66
CA GLU A 298 -0.23 -1.57 17.00
C GLU A 298 -0.97 -0.90 15.83
N ARG A 299 -0.68 -1.35 14.61
CA ARG A 299 -1.19 -0.78 13.38
C ARG A 299 -1.45 -1.88 12.36
N ALA A 300 -2.40 -1.64 11.47
CA ALA A 300 -2.65 -2.48 10.31
C ALA A 300 -2.31 -1.74 9.03
N TYR A 301 -1.86 -2.47 8.00
CA TYR A 301 -1.72 -1.98 6.65
C TYR A 301 -2.32 -2.95 5.64
N LEU A 302 -2.66 -2.43 4.47
CA LEU A 302 -3.03 -3.21 3.30
C LEU A 302 -2.63 -2.48 2.02
N GLN A 303 -2.59 -3.23 0.93
CA GLN A 303 -2.34 -2.71 -0.40
C GLN A 303 -3.55 -3.01 -1.30
N VAL A 304 -4.04 -1.99 -1.99
CA VAL A 304 -5.20 -2.10 -2.88
C VAL A 304 -4.93 -1.33 -4.17
N LEU A 305 -5.31 -1.88 -5.32
CA LEU A 305 -5.23 -1.15 -6.59
C LEU A 305 -6.04 0.15 -6.48
N GLY A 306 -5.46 1.27 -6.92
CA GLY A 306 -6.12 2.58 -6.87
C GLY A 306 -7.43 2.62 -7.68
N THR A 307 -7.56 1.77 -8.69
CA THR A 307 -8.76 1.60 -9.51
C THR A 307 -9.83 0.69 -8.88
N ASN A 308 -9.52 -0.01 -7.78
CA ASN A 308 -10.47 -0.86 -7.06
C ASN A 308 -11.28 -0.03 -6.05
N GLU A 309 -12.21 0.79 -6.57
CA GLU A 309 -13.06 1.68 -5.77
C GLU A 309 -13.87 0.94 -4.70
N ALA A 310 -14.36 -0.27 -5.01
CA ALA A 310 -15.10 -1.10 -4.08
C ALA A 310 -14.24 -1.54 -2.88
N GLY A 311 -12.99 -1.97 -3.14
CA GLY A 311 -12.01 -2.30 -2.10
C GLY A 311 -11.64 -1.09 -1.27
N VAL A 312 -11.30 0.03 -1.91
CA VAL A 312 -10.98 1.30 -1.21
C VAL A 312 -12.14 1.74 -0.31
N GLY A 313 -13.38 1.66 -0.80
CA GLY A 313 -14.58 1.99 -0.03
C GLY A 313 -14.81 1.06 1.17
N LEU A 314 -14.55 -0.25 1.01
CA LEU A 314 -14.62 -1.22 2.09
C LEU A 314 -13.58 -0.90 3.18
N TYR A 315 -12.32 -0.69 2.81
CA TYR A 315 -11.25 -0.43 3.77
C TYR A 315 -11.42 0.92 4.48
N THR A 316 -11.94 1.93 3.78
CA THR A 316 -12.29 3.22 4.39
C THR A 316 -13.36 3.06 5.47
N LYS A 317 -14.40 2.23 5.24
CA LYS A 317 -15.41 1.91 6.26
C LYS A 317 -14.83 1.14 7.44
N LEU A 318 -13.80 0.34 7.19
CA LEU A 318 -12.99 -0.29 8.23
C LEU A 318 -11.95 0.67 8.82
N GLY A 319 -12.11 1.99 8.71
CA GLY A 319 -11.25 2.97 9.38
C GLY A 319 -9.82 3.07 8.85
N PHE A 320 -9.49 2.40 7.74
CA PHE A 320 -8.21 2.61 7.07
C PHE A 320 -8.19 3.96 6.36
N ILE A 321 -7.04 4.61 6.38
CA ILE A 321 -6.77 5.84 5.64
C ILE A 321 -5.59 5.61 4.69
N GLU A 322 -5.66 6.16 3.49
CA GLU A 322 -4.51 6.12 2.57
C GLU A 322 -3.30 6.86 3.19
N GLN A 323 -2.16 6.18 3.24
CA GLN A 323 -0.88 6.75 3.71
C GLN A 323 -0.06 7.24 2.53
N HIS A 324 0.20 6.35 1.58
CA HIS A 324 0.99 6.64 0.38
C HIS A 324 0.54 5.73 -0.76
N ARG A 325 1.12 5.96 -1.93
CA ARG A 325 0.94 5.11 -3.09
C ARG A 325 2.28 4.56 -3.54
N HIS A 326 2.27 3.48 -4.29
CA HIS A 326 3.45 2.98 -4.98
C HIS A 326 3.07 2.41 -6.35
N ARG A 327 4.10 2.16 -7.16
CA ARG A 327 4.04 1.46 -8.44
C ARG A 327 5.25 0.55 -8.54
N TYR A 328 5.10 -0.54 -9.28
CA TYR A 328 6.24 -1.32 -9.75
C TYR A 328 6.68 -0.81 -11.13
N ALA A 329 7.98 -0.68 -11.35
CA ALA A 329 8.56 -0.41 -12.65
C ALA A 329 9.25 -1.69 -13.14
N HIS A 330 8.79 -2.19 -14.28
CA HIS A 330 9.31 -3.38 -14.93
C HIS A 330 10.32 -2.97 -16.00
N PHE A 331 11.52 -3.53 -15.93
CA PHE A 331 12.49 -3.37 -17.01
C PHE A 331 12.12 -4.29 -18.17
N THR A 332 11.93 -3.71 -19.35
CA THR A 332 11.56 -4.38 -20.60
C THR A 332 12.61 -4.21 -21.70
N GLY A 333 13.81 -3.73 -21.36
CA GLY A 333 14.93 -3.66 -22.29
C GLY A 333 15.44 -5.06 -22.67
N GLU A 334 15.94 -5.21 -23.89
CA GLU A 334 16.64 -6.43 -24.31
C GLU A 334 17.91 -6.63 -23.47
N PRO A 335 18.39 -7.88 -23.27
CA PRO A 335 19.67 -8.13 -22.61
C PRO A 335 20.79 -7.29 -23.24
N GLY A 336 21.42 -6.40 -22.45
CA GLY A 336 22.46 -5.47 -22.93
C GLY A 336 21.96 -4.07 -23.33
N THR A 337 20.66 -3.80 -23.24
CA THR A 337 20.12 -2.43 -23.30
C THR A 337 20.50 -1.70 -22.02
N ASP A 338 21.04 -0.49 -22.14
CA ASP A 338 21.37 0.33 -20.97
C ASP A 338 20.07 0.64 -20.20
N ALA A 339 20.00 0.18 -18.96
CA ALA A 339 18.85 0.45 -18.10
C ALA A 339 18.89 1.84 -17.45
N ARG A 340 19.97 2.62 -17.71
CA ARG A 340 20.21 3.96 -17.17
C ARG A 340 19.39 5.06 -17.84
#